data_AF-A0A4Y2N443-F1
#
_entry.id   AF-A0A4Y2N443-F1
#
_cell.length_a   1.000
_cell.length_b   1.000
_cell.length_c   1.000
_cell.angle_alpha   90.00
_cell.angle_beta   90.00
_cell.angle_gamma   90.00
#
_symmetry.space_group_name_H-M   'P 1'
#
loop_
_entity.id
_entity.type
_entity.pdbx_description
1 polymer ?
#
loop_
_entity_poly.entity_id
_entity_poly.type
_entity_poly.pdbx_seq_one_letter_code
_entity_poly.pdbx_strand_id
1 'polypeptide(L)'
;MQDGAPPRIARPVRALLRAHFRDDRVNSRSFPTAWPPCSPVLNPCDFWLRGLLKDRIYGGSIRTLPELKASLTRHVAAIDREILRGTV
;
A
#
# COMPACT_ATOMS: atom_id res chain seq x y z
N MET A 1 -1.32 -3.99 -6.43
CA MET A 1 -2.15 -2.82 -6.78
C MET A 1 -1.42 -1.56 -6.35
N GLN A 2 -1.44 -0.49 -7.14
CA GLN A 2 -0.73 0.75 -6.83
C GLN A 2 -1.62 1.93 -7.22
N ASP A 3 -1.62 3.01 -6.43
CA ASP A 3 -2.35 4.22 -6.83
C ASP A 3 -1.72 4.82 -8.10
N GLY A 4 -2.53 5.48 -8.91
CA GLY A 4 -2.09 6.06 -10.17
C GLY A 4 -1.29 7.36 -10.03
N ALA A 5 -0.64 7.64 -8.90
CA ALA A 5 0.03 8.93 -8.66
C ALA A 5 1.15 9.20 -9.69
N PRO A 6 1.44 10.48 -10.04
CA PRO A 6 2.38 10.81 -11.13
C PRO A 6 3.76 10.13 -11.06
N PRO A 7 4.43 10.04 -9.89
CA PRO A 7 5.71 9.34 -9.80
C PRO A 7 5.60 7.83 -10.09
N ARG A 8 4.44 7.23 -9.81
CA ARG A 8 4.17 5.79 -9.89
C ARG A 8 3.80 5.33 -11.30
N ILE A 9 3.45 6.26 -12.19
CA ILE A 9 3.19 6.00 -13.61
C ILE A 9 4.30 6.52 -14.53
N ALA A 10 5.42 6.97 -13.97
CA ALA A 10 6.57 7.46 -14.74
C ALA A 10 7.13 6.37 -15.68
N ARG A 11 7.69 6.78 -16.83
CA ARG A 11 8.25 5.87 -17.84
C ARG A 11 9.21 4.81 -17.26
N PRO A 12 10.21 5.18 -16.42
CA PRO A 12 11.14 4.19 -15.86
C PRO A 12 10.44 3.17 -14.96
N VAL A 13 9.48 3.64 -14.14
CA VAL A 13 8.70 2.78 -13.23
C VAL A 13 7.85 1.80 -14.03
N ARG A 14 7.20 2.24 -15.11
CA ARG A 14 6.43 1.35 -15.98
C ARG A 14 7.30 0.30 -16.66
N ALA A 15 8.48 0.68 -17.15
CA ALA A 15 9.42 -0.26 -17.77
C ALA A 15 9.86 -1.35 -16.77
N LEU A 16 10.20 -0.93 -15.54
CA LEU A 16 10.54 -1.85 -14.44
C LEU A 16 9.37 -2.80 -14.13
N LEU A 17 8.16 -2.27 -13.96
CA LEU A 17 6.97 -3.06 -13.65
C LEU A 17 6.67 -4.10 -14.75
N ARG A 18 6.79 -3.72 -16.03
CA ARG A 18 6.62 -4.64 -17.17
C ARG A 18 7.67 -5.75 -17.19
N ALA A 19 8.92 -5.42 -16.89
CA ALA A 19 10.02 -6.39 -16.85
C ALA A 19 9.81 -7.44 -15.74
N HIS A 20 9.35 -7.03 -14.56
CA HIS A 20 9.20 -7.93 -13.41
C HIS A 20 7.85 -8.66 -13.36
N PHE A 21 6.76 -7.98 -13.71
CA PHE A 21 5.40 -8.49 -13.47
C PHE A 21 4.62 -8.80 -14.75
N ARG A 22 5.16 -8.47 -15.94
CA ARG A 22 4.43 -8.50 -17.22
C ARG A 22 3.26 -7.51 -17.23
N ASP A 23 2.55 -7.45 -18.35
CA ASP A 23 1.49 -6.46 -18.55
C ASP A 23 0.18 -6.83 -17.81
N ASP A 24 -0.13 -8.12 -17.68
CA ASP A 24 -1.40 -8.65 -17.18
C ASP A 24 -1.53 -8.65 -15.64
N ARG A 25 -0.41 -8.52 -14.92
CA ARG A 25 -0.39 -8.59 -13.44
C ARG A 25 -0.31 -7.23 -12.75
N VAL A 26 -0.34 -6.14 -13.51
CA VAL A 26 -0.20 -4.79 -12.97
C VAL A 26 -1.48 -3.99 -13.22
N ASN A 27 -2.16 -3.62 -12.13
CA ASN A 27 -3.32 -2.72 -12.19
C ASN A 27 -2.83 -1.27 -12.12
N SER A 28 -2.86 -0.55 -13.24
CA SER A 28 -2.41 0.85 -13.34
C SER A 28 -2.87 1.49 -14.66
N ARG A 29 -2.94 2.83 -14.73
CA ARG A 29 -3.44 3.60 -15.89
C ARG A 29 -2.72 3.36 -17.22
N SER A 30 -1.57 2.68 -17.22
CA SER A 30 -0.77 2.39 -18.43
C SER A 30 -0.59 0.90 -18.68
N PHE A 31 -1.48 0.08 -18.11
CA PHE A 31 -1.52 -1.37 -18.23
C PHE A 31 -2.93 -1.81 -18.65
N PRO A 32 -3.09 -3.03 -19.21
CA PRO A 32 -4.39 -3.55 -19.67
C PRO A 32 -5.49 -3.47 -18.61
N THR A 33 -5.16 -3.75 -17.36
CA THR A 33 -6.08 -3.56 -16.23
C THR A 33 -5.99 -2.12 -15.72
N ALA A 34 -6.78 -1.25 -16.34
CA ALA A 34 -6.81 0.17 -16.00
C ALA A 34 -7.35 0.37 -14.57
N TRP A 35 -6.61 1.15 -13.77
CA TRP A 35 -7.05 1.58 -12.44
C TRP A 35 -7.54 3.03 -12.49
N PRO A 36 -8.71 3.36 -11.90
CA PRO A 36 -9.22 4.72 -11.92
C PRO A 36 -8.25 5.70 -11.25
N PRO A 37 -8.12 6.94 -11.78
CA PRO A 37 -7.32 7.98 -11.16
C PRO A 37 -7.86 8.31 -9.76
N CYS A 38 -6.96 8.57 -8.81
CA CYS A 38 -7.30 9.08 -7.48
C CYS A 38 -8.35 8.24 -6.71
N SER A 39 -8.21 6.90 -6.70
CA SER A 39 -9.06 6.02 -5.90
C SER A 39 -8.33 5.50 -4.64
N PRO A 40 -8.14 6.34 -3.60
CA PRO A 40 -7.56 5.92 -2.32
C PRO A 40 -8.46 4.92 -1.57
N VAL A 41 -9.72 4.79 -1.97
CA VAL A 41 -10.69 3.87 -1.34
C VAL A 41 -10.48 2.42 -1.76
N LEU A 42 -9.83 2.17 -2.91
CA LEU A 42 -9.76 0.82 -3.49
C LEU A 42 -8.45 0.09 -3.21
N ASN A 43 -7.46 0.73 -2.58
CA ASN A 43 -6.20 0.09 -2.19
C ASN A 43 -6.31 -0.44 -0.76
N PRO A 44 -6.17 -1.76 -0.51
CA PRO A 44 -6.15 -2.35 0.85
C PRO A 44 -5.18 -1.68 1.81
N CYS A 45 -4.07 -1.17 1.29
CA CYS A 45 -3.12 -0.42 2.11
C CYS A 45 -3.68 0.93 2.58
N ASP A 46 -4.48 1.62 1.76
CA ASP A 46 -5.00 2.96 2.06
C ASP A 46 -6.32 2.91 2.85
N PHE A 47 -7.24 2.00 2.53
CA PHE A 47 -8.53 1.92 3.24
C PHE A 47 -8.45 1.16 4.56
N TRP A 48 -7.67 0.07 4.62
CA TRP A 48 -7.63 -0.81 5.79
C TRP A 48 -6.33 -0.67 6.58
N LEU A 49 -5.18 -0.97 5.97
CA LEU A 49 -3.90 -1.04 6.70
C LEU A 49 -3.54 0.30 7.34
N ARG A 50 -3.70 1.40 6.60
CA ARG A 50 -3.42 2.75 7.12
C ARG A 50 -4.33 3.11 8.29
N GLY A 51 -5.63 2.81 8.21
CA GLY A 51 -6.58 3.04 9.31
C GLY A 51 -6.21 2.23 10.55
N LEU A 52 -6.04 0.91 10.37
CA LEU A 52 -5.67 -0.02 11.43
C LEU A 52 -4.39 0.40 12.16
N LEU A 53 -3.34 0.74 11.39
CA LEU A 53 -2.06 1.15 11.96
C LEU A 53 -2.17 2.50 12.67
N LYS A 54 -2.93 3.46 12.12
CA LYS A 54 -3.17 4.73 12.80
C LYS A 54 -3.82 4.51 14.16
N ASP A 55 -4.87 3.70 14.23
CA ASP A 55 -5.61 3.45 15.47
C ASP A 55 -4.72 2.77 16.54
N ARG A 56 -3.88 1.82 16.11
CA ARG A 56 -2.98 1.07 17.00
C ARG A 56 -1.76 1.88 17.46
N ILE A 57 -1.21 2.72 16.58
CA ILE A 57 0.05 3.45 16.82
C ILE A 57 -0.21 4.76 17.57
N TYR A 58 -1.25 5.51 17.17
CA TYR A 58 -1.55 6.82 17.78
C TYR A 58 -2.36 6.73 19.08
N GLY A 59 -2.80 5.54 19.48
CA GLY A 59 -3.31 5.30 20.83
C GLY A 59 -2.24 5.45 21.93
N GLY A 60 -0.95 5.45 21.58
CA GLY A 60 0.17 5.70 22.49
C GLY A 60 0.85 7.06 22.27
N SER A 61 1.54 7.57 23.30
CA SER A 61 2.36 8.79 23.18
C SER A 61 3.67 8.48 22.44
N ILE A 62 3.65 8.51 21.11
CA ILE A 62 4.85 8.45 20.28
C ILE A 62 5.42 9.86 20.10
N ARG A 63 6.67 10.06 20.53
CA ARG A 63 7.34 11.38 20.52
C ARG A 63 8.53 11.43 19.58
N THR A 64 9.07 10.29 19.19
CA THR A 64 10.27 10.21 18.37
C THR A 64 10.09 9.35 17.12
N LEU A 65 10.89 9.63 16.09
CA LEU A 65 10.89 8.85 14.86
C LEU A 65 11.29 7.37 15.08
N PRO A 66 12.27 7.04 15.95
CA PRO A 66 12.59 5.65 16.28
C PRO A 66 11.43 4.90 16.95
N GLU A 67 10.73 5.53 17.89
CA GLU A 67 9.52 4.95 18.52
C GLU A 67 8.44 4.67 17.48
N LEU A 68 8.21 5.61 16.56
CA LEU A 68 7.25 5.42 15.48
C LEU A 68 7.61 4.22 14.62
N LYS A 69 8.87 4.11 14.20
CA LYS A 69 9.36 2.98 13.40
C LYS A 69 9.24 1.65 14.15
N ALA A 70 9.61 1.62 15.43
CA ALA A 70 9.50 0.41 16.25
C ALA A 70 8.04 -0.02 16.44
N SER A 71 7.14 0.93 16.71
CA SER A 71 5.70 0.68 16.86
C SER A 71 5.08 0.17 15.55
N LEU A 72 5.45 0.78 14.42
CA LEU A 72 5.03 0.35 13.10
C LEU A 72 5.45 -1.10 12.82
N THR A 73 6.73 -1.43 13.00
CA THR A 73 7.26 -2.78 12.77
C THR A 73 6.56 -3.81 13.66
N ARG A 74 6.38 -3.49 14.94
CA ARG A 74 5.68 -4.37 15.90
C ARG A 74 4.24 -4.64 15.49
N HIS A 75 3.48 -3.59 15.14
CA HIS A 75 2.07 -3.76 14.80
C HIS A 75 1.86 -4.43 13.45
N VAL A 76 2.74 -4.21 12.48
CA VAL A 76 2.72 -4.93 11.19
C VAL A 76 3.04 -6.41 11.39
N ALA A 77 4.05 -6.75 12.20
CA ALA A 77 4.40 -8.14 12.49
C ALA A 77 3.29 -8.89 13.25
N ALA A 78 2.45 -8.17 13.99
CA ALA A 78 1.31 -8.72 14.73
C ALA A 78 0.01 -8.81 13.90
N ILE A 79 0.04 -8.49 12.60
CA ILE A 79 -1.13 -8.66 11.74
C ILE A 79 -1.30 -10.15 11.42
N ASP A 80 -2.48 -10.68 11.76
CA ASP A 80 -2.85 -12.04 11.45
C ASP A 80 -3.00 -12.28 9.93
N ARG A 81 -2.54 -13.44 9.47
CA ARG A 81 -2.52 -13.76 8.04
C ARG A 81 -3.91 -13.99 7.45
N GLU A 82 -4.85 -14.49 8.24
CA GLU A 82 -6.24 -14.67 7.82
C GLU A 82 -6.95 -13.32 7.72
N ILE A 83 -6.65 -12.38 8.62
CA ILE A 83 -7.14 -11.00 8.50
C ILE A 83 -6.62 -10.36 7.20
N LEU A 84 -5.35 -10.56 6.85
CA LEU A 84 -4.82 -10.07 5.58
C LEU A 84 -5.56 -10.66 4.38
N ARG A 85 -5.82 -11.98 4.37
CA ARG A 85 -6.52 -12.65 3.28
C ARG A 85 -7.96 -12.17 3.08
N GLY A 86 -8.64 -11.79 4.16
CA GLY A 86 -10.02 -11.26 4.10
C GLY A 86 -10.15 -9.81 3.63
N THR A 87 -9.03 -9.11 3.40
CA THR A 87 -9.02 -7.66 3.05
C THR A 87 -8.57 -7.37 1.62
N VAL A 88 -8.29 -8.40 0.81
CA VAL A 88 -7.80 -8.31 -0.58
C VAL A 88 -8.85 -8.79 -1.57
#